data_AF-A0A440PKG8-F1
#
_entry.id   AF-A0A440PKG8-F1
#
_cell.length_a   1.000
_cell.length_b   1.000
_cell.length_c   1.000
_cell.angle_alpha   90.00
_cell.angle_beta   90.00
_cell.angle_gamma   90.00
#
_symmetry.space_group_name_H-M   'P 1'
#
loop_
_entity.id
_entity.type
_entity.pdbx_description
1 polymer ?
#
loop_
_entity_poly.entity_id
_entity_poly.type
_entity_poly.pdbx_seq_one_letter_code
_entity_poly.pdbx_strand_id
1 'polypeptide(L)'
;MSSFKMIEKGNPAEDSRLFRRCLGFFGTGVAVITTRHQGQNAGATVNSVASVSLDPPLVLWSISRTSRSFDIFQNAEGFVVNILAKNQVDLSRHFASPAPDKFAQIATTPGWNDIPTIDGALAHIECRTENSYDGGDHVINVGRALNVCTFEGDPLMFVQGRYAVAVDHPGMRVRPEVPKQAEDRWEPVPNSMISLITRVNRLLLQKFEEQRAAEGGHISVTRAMDALGETPNITVPALAKKTFQGIRDTEDALTEMKSMGLAVQEGDVFRLTQAGHDSREAIRRRWLQFEAEELSDLSQKQIADTIDVLSQLWARK
;
A
#
# COMPACT_ATOMS: atom_id res chain seq x y z
N MET A 1 -10.40 23.13 15.22
CA MET A 1 -10.15 22.74 13.82
C MET A 1 -8.66 22.44 13.70
N SER A 2 -8.28 21.19 13.43
CA SER A 2 -6.86 20.86 13.22
C SER A 2 -6.40 21.59 11.96
N SER A 3 -5.52 22.58 12.12
CA SER A 3 -4.94 23.30 10.99
C SER A 3 -3.87 22.40 10.39
N PHE A 4 -4.17 21.71 9.30
CA PHE A 4 -3.17 20.97 8.56
C PHE A 4 -2.03 21.92 8.14
N LYS A 5 -0.80 21.62 8.58
CA LYS A 5 0.40 22.33 8.15
C LYS A 5 0.77 21.87 6.74
N MET A 6 1.00 22.81 5.83
CA MET A 6 1.49 22.50 4.49
C MET A 6 2.91 21.92 4.60
N ILE A 7 3.07 20.66 4.20
CA ILE A 7 4.36 19.95 4.25
C ILE A 7 5.20 20.22 3.00
N GLU A 8 4.56 20.29 1.83
CA GLU A 8 5.24 20.44 0.54
C GLU A 8 4.32 21.18 -0.46
N LYS A 9 4.91 22.02 -1.32
CA LYS A 9 4.23 22.72 -2.43
C LYS A 9 5.20 22.91 -3.59
N GLY A 10 4.74 22.67 -4.81
CA GLY A 10 5.55 22.88 -6.02
C GLY A 10 4.74 22.69 -7.30
N ASN A 11 5.40 22.92 -8.43
CA ASN A 11 4.83 22.77 -9.76
C ASN A 11 5.04 21.32 -10.26
N PRO A 12 3.99 20.54 -10.59
CA PRO A 12 4.14 19.16 -11.06
C PRO A 12 4.93 19.04 -12.37
N ALA A 13 5.02 20.11 -13.17
CA ALA A 13 5.84 20.13 -14.38
C ALA A 13 7.35 20.21 -14.10
N GLU A 14 7.73 20.69 -12.91
CA GLU A 14 9.13 20.86 -12.48
C GLU A 14 9.58 19.71 -11.56
N ASP A 15 8.66 19.17 -10.75
CA ASP A 15 8.92 18.02 -9.87
C ASP A 15 7.82 16.95 -9.99
N SER A 16 8.08 15.94 -10.83
CA SER A 16 7.17 14.81 -11.01
C SER A 16 7.10 13.87 -9.79
N ARG A 17 8.10 13.89 -8.89
CA ARG A 17 8.07 13.11 -7.63
C ARG A 17 7.10 13.73 -6.65
N LEU A 18 7.10 15.07 -6.54
CA LEU A 18 6.10 15.79 -5.75
C LEU A 18 4.69 15.45 -6.23
N PHE A 19 4.46 15.46 -7.55
CA PHE A 19 3.15 15.09 -8.09
C PHE A 19 2.77 13.64 -7.75
N ARG A 20 3.70 12.69 -7.90
CA ARG A 20 3.49 11.28 -7.52
C ARG A 20 3.19 11.11 -6.03
N ARG A 21 3.94 11.80 -5.15
CA ARG A 21 3.67 11.81 -3.70
C ARG A 21 2.28 12.34 -3.39
N CYS A 22 1.87 13.43 -4.06
CA CYS A 22 0.53 14.02 -3.93
C CYS A 22 -0.56 13.00 -4.31
N LEU A 23 -0.44 12.33 -5.46
CA LEU A 23 -1.37 11.29 -5.88
C LEU A 23 -1.43 10.12 -4.89
N GLY A 24 -0.30 9.80 -4.23
CA GLY A 24 -0.24 8.77 -3.21
C GLY A 24 -1.13 9.01 -1.98
N PHE A 25 -1.61 10.23 -1.73
CA PHE A 25 -2.58 10.48 -0.64
C PHE A 25 -3.97 9.92 -0.94
N PHE A 26 -4.30 9.66 -2.21
CA PHE A 26 -5.52 8.96 -2.58
C PHE A 26 -5.27 7.44 -2.48
N GLY A 27 -5.67 6.85 -1.35
CA GLY A 27 -5.52 5.42 -1.12
C GLY A 27 -6.45 4.60 -2.02
N THR A 28 -5.91 3.54 -2.62
CA THR A 28 -6.62 2.68 -3.57
C THR A 28 -6.51 1.21 -3.16
N GLY A 29 -7.38 0.37 -3.73
CA GLY A 29 -7.09 -1.07 -3.81
C GLY A 29 -5.92 -1.35 -4.77
N VAL A 30 -5.49 -2.60 -4.82
CA VAL A 30 -4.51 -3.09 -5.79
C VAL A 30 -5.15 -4.15 -6.67
N ALA A 31 -4.91 -4.07 -7.98
CA ALA A 31 -5.36 -5.06 -8.93
C ALA A 31 -4.21 -5.55 -9.81
N VAL A 32 -4.33 -6.76 -10.35
CA VAL A 32 -3.55 -7.21 -11.50
C VAL A 32 -4.49 -7.26 -12.69
N ILE A 33 -4.18 -6.49 -13.73
CA ILE A 33 -4.85 -6.65 -15.01
C ILE A 33 -4.17 -7.78 -15.76
N THR A 34 -4.96 -8.73 -16.25
CA THR A 34 -4.50 -9.80 -17.14
C THR A 34 -5.17 -9.66 -18.50
N THR A 35 -4.49 -10.12 -19.55
CA THR A 35 -5.02 -10.17 -20.91
C THR A 35 -4.39 -11.33 -21.67
N ARG A 36 -4.95 -11.65 -22.83
CA ARG A 36 -4.45 -12.64 -23.77
C ARG A 36 -4.57 -12.12 -25.19
N HIS A 37 -3.49 -12.20 -25.96
CA HIS A 37 -3.49 -11.88 -27.39
C HIS A 37 -2.63 -12.89 -28.15
N GLN A 38 -3.16 -13.49 -29.21
CA GLN A 38 -2.46 -14.51 -30.02
C GLN A 38 -1.78 -15.62 -29.20
N GLY A 39 -2.47 -16.08 -28.16
CA GLY A 39 -1.96 -17.14 -27.28
C GLY A 39 -0.96 -16.70 -26.20
N GLN A 40 -0.54 -15.42 -26.21
CA GLN A 40 0.37 -14.85 -25.21
C GLN A 40 -0.41 -14.19 -24.08
N ASN A 41 -0.11 -14.57 -22.84
CA ASN A 41 -0.68 -13.94 -21.65
C ASN A 41 0.18 -12.76 -21.21
N ALA A 42 -0.46 -11.66 -20.82
CA ALA A 42 0.20 -10.53 -20.20
C ALA A 42 -0.49 -10.14 -18.90
N GLY A 43 0.30 -9.65 -17.95
CA GLY A 43 -0.19 -9.20 -16.65
C GLY A 43 0.55 -7.97 -16.15
N ALA A 44 -0.19 -7.04 -15.56
CA ALA A 44 0.34 -5.81 -14.99
C ALA A 44 -0.37 -5.46 -13.67
N THR A 45 0.41 -5.25 -12.61
CA THR A 45 -0.11 -4.67 -11.38
C THR A 45 -0.43 -3.20 -11.61
N VAL A 46 -1.63 -2.80 -11.19
CA VAL A 46 -2.11 -1.43 -11.29
C VAL A 46 -2.87 -1.04 -10.02
N ASN A 47 -2.92 0.25 -9.78
CA ASN A 47 -3.76 0.86 -8.75
C ASN A 47 -4.60 2.02 -9.33
N SER A 48 -4.67 2.11 -10.67
CA SER A 48 -5.40 3.12 -11.44
C SER A 48 -6.83 2.69 -11.80
N VAL A 49 -7.33 1.61 -11.21
CA VAL A 49 -8.68 1.10 -11.49
C VAL A 49 -9.73 2.01 -10.88
N ALA A 50 -10.75 2.35 -11.67
CA ALA A 50 -11.93 3.05 -11.18
C ALA A 50 -13.21 2.51 -11.85
N SER A 51 -14.33 2.54 -11.12
CA SER A 51 -15.65 2.34 -11.72
C SER A 51 -16.05 3.60 -12.49
N VAL A 52 -16.72 3.40 -13.64
CA VAL A 52 -17.13 4.50 -14.53
C VAL A 52 -18.64 4.58 -14.63
N SER A 53 -19.30 3.45 -14.84
CA SER A 53 -20.75 3.40 -15.07
C SER A 53 -21.32 2.08 -14.55
N LEU A 54 -22.59 2.12 -14.10
CA LEU A 54 -23.35 0.92 -13.75
C LEU A 54 -24.20 0.41 -14.93
N ASP A 55 -24.70 1.31 -15.79
CA ASP A 55 -25.46 0.94 -16.99
C ASP A 55 -25.05 1.84 -18.19
N PRO A 56 -24.28 1.32 -19.16
CA PRO A 56 -23.69 -0.03 -19.16
C PRO A 56 -22.62 -0.16 -18.06
N PRO A 57 -22.29 -1.39 -17.61
CA PRO A 57 -21.29 -1.60 -16.56
C PRO A 57 -19.88 -1.37 -17.11
N LEU A 58 -19.26 -0.25 -16.73
CA LEU A 58 -17.95 0.17 -17.24
C LEU A 58 -16.95 0.37 -16.10
N VAL A 59 -15.72 -0.09 -16.32
CA VAL A 59 -14.55 0.20 -15.49
C VAL A 59 -13.44 0.80 -16.36
N LEU A 60 -12.52 1.52 -15.75
CA LEU A 60 -11.31 1.99 -16.41
C LEU A 60 -10.06 1.62 -15.63
N TRP A 61 -8.94 1.64 -16.33
CA TRP A 61 -7.59 1.58 -15.77
C TRP A 61 -6.60 2.21 -16.74
N SER A 62 -5.35 2.39 -16.34
CA SER A 62 -4.32 2.99 -17.22
C SER A 62 -3.04 2.16 -17.26
N ILE A 63 -2.48 1.99 -18.45
CA ILE A 63 -1.19 1.31 -18.70
C ILE A 63 -0.14 2.31 -19.19
N SER A 64 1.08 2.19 -18.67
CA SER A 64 2.20 3.00 -19.15
C SER A 64 2.62 2.57 -20.55
N ARG A 65 2.91 3.53 -21.42
CA ARG A 65 3.47 3.30 -22.76
C ARG A 65 4.82 2.60 -22.74
N THR A 66 5.54 2.65 -21.62
CA THR A 66 6.83 1.98 -21.43
C THR A 66 6.70 0.56 -20.85
N SER A 67 5.47 0.08 -20.61
CA SER A 67 5.25 -1.29 -20.15
C SER A 67 5.72 -2.30 -21.20
N ARG A 68 6.44 -3.34 -20.79
CA ARG A 68 6.83 -4.46 -21.67
C ARG A 68 5.63 -5.20 -22.26
N SER A 69 4.48 -5.15 -21.59
CA SER A 69 3.22 -5.75 -22.03
C SER A 69 2.33 -4.79 -22.80
N PHE A 70 2.77 -3.55 -23.07
CA PHE A 70 1.94 -2.52 -23.70
C PHE A 70 1.32 -3.00 -25.02
N ASP A 71 2.14 -3.56 -25.92
CA ASP A 71 1.67 -4.03 -27.23
C ASP A 71 0.66 -5.18 -27.11
N ILE A 72 0.80 -6.06 -26.13
CA ILE A 72 -0.16 -7.16 -25.91
C ILE A 72 -1.50 -6.57 -25.46
N PHE A 73 -1.50 -5.65 -24.50
CA PHE A 73 -2.73 -4.99 -24.04
C PHE A 73 -3.39 -4.14 -25.13
N GLN A 74 -2.60 -3.44 -25.93
CA GLN A 74 -3.11 -2.55 -26.98
C GLN A 74 -3.84 -3.31 -28.10
N ASN A 75 -3.45 -4.57 -28.36
CA ASN A 75 -4.03 -5.39 -29.42
C ASN A 75 -5.03 -6.45 -28.91
N ALA A 76 -5.20 -6.58 -27.59
CA ALA A 76 -6.13 -7.54 -27.02
C ALA A 76 -7.58 -7.08 -27.09
N GLU A 77 -8.51 -8.02 -27.27
CA GLU A 77 -9.95 -7.76 -27.34
C GLU A 77 -10.55 -7.39 -25.96
N GLY A 78 -9.86 -7.73 -24.88
CA GLY A 78 -10.31 -7.46 -23.52
C GLY A 78 -9.28 -7.80 -22.47
N PHE A 79 -9.71 -7.73 -21.22
CA PHE A 79 -8.86 -7.91 -20.05
C PHE A 79 -9.67 -8.36 -18.85
N VAL A 80 -9.01 -8.91 -17.84
CA VAL A 80 -9.62 -9.20 -16.53
C VAL A 80 -8.98 -8.30 -15.48
N VAL A 81 -9.81 -7.65 -14.65
CA VAL A 81 -9.38 -6.94 -13.45
C VAL A 81 -9.40 -7.92 -12.28
N ASN A 82 -8.24 -8.30 -11.74
CA ASN A 82 -8.12 -9.18 -10.58
C ASN A 82 -7.84 -8.34 -9.32
N ILE A 83 -8.84 -8.11 -8.47
CA ILE A 83 -8.70 -7.30 -7.25
C ILE A 83 -8.04 -8.15 -6.16
N LEU A 84 -6.90 -7.70 -5.62
CA LEU A 84 -6.06 -8.52 -4.75
C LEU A 84 -6.50 -8.52 -3.28
N ALA A 85 -6.33 -9.67 -2.63
CA ALA A 85 -6.49 -9.86 -1.19
C ALA A 85 -5.26 -9.36 -0.41
N LYS A 86 -5.44 -8.97 0.86
CA LYS A 86 -4.38 -8.41 1.73
C LYS A 86 -3.09 -9.23 1.83
N ASN A 87 -3.17 -10.55 1.62
CA ASN A 87 -2.03 -11.47 1.68
C ASN A 87 -1.26 -11.62 0.35
N GLN A 88 -1.72 -10.97 -0.73
CA GLN A 88 -1.15 -11.11 -2.09
C GLN A 88 -0.12 -10.02 -2.44
N VAL A 89 0.65 -9.53 -1.45
CA VAL A 89 1.71 -8.53 -1.66
C VAL A 89 2.77 -9.01 -2.66
N ASP A 90 3.20 -10.26 -2.54
CA ASP A 90 4.25 -10.81 -3.41
C ASP A 90 3.74 -11.01 -4.85
N LEU A 91 2.47 -11.37 -5.03
CA LEU A 91 1.81 -11.41 -6.34
C LEU A 91 1.78 -10.02 -7.00
N SER A 92 1.38 -9.00 -6.24
CA SER A 92 1.41 -7.60 -6.68
C SER A 92 2.81 -7.17 -7.13
N ARG A 93 3.85 -7.48 -6.35
CA ARG A 93 5.24 -7.17 -6.72
C ARG A 93 5.70 -7.93 -7.96
N HIS A 94 5.34 -9.20 -8.06
CA HIS A 94 5.68 -10.05 -9.21
C HIS A 94 5.15 -9.47 -10.51
N PHE A 95 3.86 -9.13 -10.55
CA PHE A 95 3.23 -8.54 -11.74
C PHE A 95 3.63 -7.07 -12.00
N ALA A 96 4.19 -6.36 -11.01
CA ALA A 96 4.81 -5.06 -11.19
C ALA A 96 6.26 -5.13 -11.73
N SER A 97 6.92 -6.28 -11.58
CA SER A 97 8.31 -6.48 -12.00
C SER A 97 8.46 -6.66 -13.52
N PRO A 98 9.67 -6.50 -14.08
CA PRO A 98 9.95 -6.77 -15.48
C PRO A 98 10.18 -8.27 -15.79
N ALA A 99 9.74 -9.20 -14.93
CA ALA A 99 9.96 -10.64 -15.12
C ALA A 99 9.49 -11.14 -16.51
N PRO A 100 10.27 -12.00 -17.20
CA PRO A 100 9.97 -12.44 -18.57
C PRO A 100 8.78 -13.39 -18.66
N ASP A 101 8.64 -14.35 -17.74
CA ASP A 101 7.46 -15.21 -17.64
C ASP A 101 6.75 -14.96 -16.30
N LYS A 102 5.74 -14.10 -16.33
CA LYS A 102 4.96 -13.75 -15.15
C LYS A 102 3.96 -14.82 -14.75
N PHE A 103 3.66 -15.80 -15.61
CA PHE A 103 2.58 -16.76 -15.38
C PHE A 103 3.05 -18.16 -15.02
N ALA A 104 4.32 -18.52 -15.27
CA ALA A 104 4.87 -19.86 -15.01
C ALA A 104 4.57 -20.46 -13.62
N GLN A 105 4.49 -19.63 -12.58
CA GLN A 105 4.29 -20.05 -11.19
C GLN A 105 3.03 -19.47 -10.54
N ILE A 106 2.12 -18.94 -11.35
CA ILE A 106 0.88 -18.32 -10.87
C ILE A 106 -0.28 -19.25 -11.22
N ALA A 107 -1.02 -19.67 -10.21
CA ALA A 107 -2.26 -20.41 -10.41
C ALA A 107 -3.31 -19.49 -11.04
N THR A 108 -3.84 -19.92 -12.18
CA THR A 108 -4.84 -19.16 -12.93
C THR A 108 -5.91 -20.06 -13.50
N THR A 109 -7.12 -19.54 -13.57
CA THR A 109 -8.26 -20.18 -14.22
C THR A 109 -8.60 -19.44 -15.52
N PRO A 110 -8.95 -20.12 -16.62
CA PRO A 110 -9.41 -19.43 -17.82
C PRO A 110 -10.76 -18.73 -17.58
N GLY A 111 -10.82 -17.42 -17.83
CA GLY A 111 -12.05 -16.62 -17.84
C GLY A 111 -12.59 -16.43 -19.27
N TRP A 112 -13.35 -15.35 -19.48
CA TRP A 112 -13.80 -14.97 -20.82
C TRP A 112 -12.64 -14.85 -21.81
N ASN A 113 -12.80 -15.47 -22.98
CA ASN A 113 -11.81 -15.51 -24.07
C ASN A 113 -10.43 -16.08 -23.67
N ASP A 114 -10.42 -17.06 -22.76
CA ASP A 114 -9.23 -17.68 -22.18
C ASP A 114 -8.29 -16.68 -21.48
N ILE A 115 -8.78 -15.49 -21.13
CA ILE A 115 -7.99 -14.52 -20.38
C ILE A 115 -7.81 -15.04 -18.95
N PRO A 116 -6.57 -15.10 -18.41
CA PRO A 116 -6.35 -15.69 -17.08
C PRO A 116 -7.02 -14.87 -15.97
N THR A 117 -7.85 -15.50 -15.15
CA THR A 117 -8.22 -15.00 -13.82
C THR A 117 -7.19 -15.53 -12.81
N ILE A 118 -6.84 -14.73 -11.80
CA ILE A 118 -5.83 -15.13 -10.81
C ILE A 118 -6.53 -15.74 -9.60
N ASP A 119 -6.15 -16.97 -9.28
CA ASP A 119 -6.71 -17.70 -8.15
C ASP A 119 -6.38 -16.99 -6.82
N GLY A 120 -7.38 -16.95 -5.93
CA GLY A 120 -7.26 -16.30 -4.61
C GLY A 120 -7.37 -14.77 -4.61
N ALA A 121 -7.59 -14.12 -5.78
CA ALA A 121 -8.01 -12.72 -5.81
C ALA A 121 -9.44 -12.58 -5.26
N LEU A 122 -9.76 -11.42 -4.66
CA LEU A 122 -11.07 -11.16 -4.04
C LEU A 122 -12.19 -10.91 -5.04
N ALA A 123 -11.84 -10.46 -6.24
CA ALA A 123 -12.82 -10.28 -7.29
C ALA A 123 -12.17 -10.36 -8.66
N HIS A 124 -12.93 -10.84 -9.64
CA HIS A 124 -12.59 -10.77 -11.06
C HIS A 124 -13.67 -9.96 -11.78
N ILE A 125 -13.25 -9.04 -12.64
CA ILE A 125 -14.12 -8.30 -13.55
C ILE A 125 -13.62 -8.59 -14.96
N GLU A 126 -14.32 -9.47 -15.67
CA GLU A 126 -13.98 -9.85 -17.04
C GLU A 126 -14.55 -8.82 -18.00
N CYS A 127 -13.68 -8.17 -18.77
CA CYS A 127 -14.04 -7.02 -19.58
C CYS A 127 -13.70 -7.24 -21.05
N ARG A 128 -14.59 -6.79 -21.93
CA ARG A 128 -14.22 -6.45 -23.31
C ARG A 128 -13.75 -5.01 -23.35
N THR A 129 -12.68 -4.72 -24.10
CA THR A 129 -12.23 -3.33 -24.29
C THR A 129 -13.30 -2.58 -25.08
N GLU A 130 -13.82 -1.49 -24.49
CA GLU A 130 -14.83 -0.63 -25.11
C GLU A 130 -14.15 0.52 -25.85
N ASN A 131 -13.23 1.22 -25.18
CA ASN A 131 -12.48 2.34 -25.75
C ASN A 131 -11.09 2.47 -25.10
N SER A 132 -10.15 3.05 -25.84
CA SER A 132 -8.85 3.48 -25.34
C SER A 132 -8.63 4.96 -25.65
N TYR A 133 -8.12 5.71 -24.68
CA TYR A 133 -7.88 7.15 -24.79
C TYR A 133 -6.43 7.50 -24.46
N ASP A 134 -5.92 8.54 -25.12
CA ASP A 134 -4.62 9.12 -24.75
C ASP A 134 -4.69 9.75 -23.35
N GLY A 135 -3.71 9.42 -22.51
CA GLY A 135 -3.54 9.96 -21.16
C GLY A 135 -2.11 10.45 -20.91
N GLY A 136 -1.45 11.01 -21.93
CA GLY A 136 -0.05 11.41 -21.85
C GLY A 136 0.90 10.22 -21.94
N ASP A 137 1.66 9.95 -20.87
CA ASP A 137 2.61 8.81 -20.81
C ASP A 137 1.92 7.45 -20.54
N HIS A 138 0.59 7.47 -20.41
CA HIS A 138 -0.28 6.30 -20.28
C HIS A 138 -1.38 6.28 -21.35
N VAL A 139 -1.96 5.10 -21.55
CA VAL A 139 -3.24 4.90 -22.25
C VAL A 139 -4.29 4.53 -21.23
N ILE A 140 -5.44 5.20 -21.28
CA ILE A 140 -6.60 4.93 -20.45
C ILE A 140 -7.47 3.90 -21.19
N ASN A 141 -7.67 2.73 -20.61
CA ASN A 141 -8.52 1.69 -21.16
C ASN A 141 -9.84 1.65 -20.41
N VAL A 142 -10.94 1.79 -21.14
CA VAL A 142 -12.31 1.60 -20.66
C VAL A 142 -12.77 0.23 -21.10
N GLY A 143 -13.18 -0.59 -20.13
CA GLY A 143 -13.70 -1.94 -20.37
C GLY A 143 -15.17 -2.04 -19.96
N ARG A 144 -15.95 -2.72 -20.80
CA ARG A 144 -17.31 -3.14 -20.47
C ARG A 144 -17.26 -4.48 -19.76
N ALA A 145 -17.75 -4.52 -18.52
CA ALA A 145 -17.82 -5.74 -17.75
C ALA A 145 -18.83 -6.70 -18.40
N LEU A 146 -18.39 -7.93 -18.65
CA LEU A 146 -19.19 -9.03 -19.18
C LEU A 146 -19.59 -10.00 -18.07
N ASN A 147 -18.63 -10.33 -17.19
CA ASN A 147 -18.82 -11.18 -16.02
C ASN A 147 -18.12 -10.56 -14.81
N VAL A 148 -18.69 -10.82 -13.62
CA VAL A 148 -18.07 -10.46 -12.34
C VAL A 148 -18.17 -11.62 -11.35
N CYS A 149 -17.18 -11.77 -10.50
CA CYS A 149 -17.22 -12.66 -9.36
C CYS A 149 -16.55 -12.01 -8.15
N THR A 150 -16.93 -12.44 -6.95
CA THR A 150 -16.42 -11.91 -5.68
C THR A 150 -16.22 -13.02 -4.67
N PHE A 151 -15.24 -12.86 -3.81
CA PHE A 151 -14.86 -13.78 -2.74
C PHE A 151 -14.74 -13.03 -1.41
N GLU A 152 -14.85 -13.76 -0.30
CA GLU A 152 -14.67 -13.18 1.04
C GLU A 152 -13.21 -12.83 1.33
N GLY A 153 -12.99 -11.73 2.06
CA GLY A 153 -11.69 -11.33 2.57
C GLY A 153 -11.49 -9.82 2.57
N ASP A 154 -10.30 -9.39 3.02
CA ASP A 154 -9.93 -7.97 3.09
C ASP A 154 -9.04 -7.57 1.91
N PRO A 155 -9.27 -6.40 1.28
CA PRO A 155 -8.50 -5.97 0.12
C PRO A 155 -7.07 -5.58 0.48
N LEU A 156 -6.16 -5.82 -0.46
CA LEU A 156 -4.83 -5.21 -0.42
C LEU A 156 -4.97 -3.73 -0.78
N MET A 157 -4.51 -2.87 0.13
CA MET A 157 -4.55 -1.42 -0.07
C MET A 157 -3.16 -0.90 -0.45
N PHE A 158 -3.14 0.18 -1.22
CA PHE A 158 -1.94 0.94 -1.54
C PHE A 158 -2.18 2.43 -1.30
N VAL A 159 -1.36 3.02 -0.45
CA VAL A 159 -1.50 4.42 -0.02
C VAL A 159 -0.13 4.96 0.32
N GLN A 160 0.22 6.17 -0.14
CA GLN A 160 1.51 6.83 0.12
C GLN A 160 2.72 5.94 -0.20
N GLY A 161 2.66 5.19 -1.31
CA GLY A 161 3.76 4.34 -1.78
C GLY A 161 3.99 3.05 -0.99
N ARG A 162 3.05 2.67 -0.12
CA ARG A 162 3.14 1.48 0.74
C ARG A 162 1.91 0.60 0.65
N TYR A 163 2.13 -0.71 0.80
CA TYR A 163 1.05 -1.66 1.03
C TYR A 163 0.44 -1.47 2.42
N ALA A 164 -0.87 -1.60 2.51
CA ALA A 164 -1.65 -1.44 3.71
C ALA A 164 -2.84 -2.40 3.73
N VAL A 165 -3.55 -2.43 4.86
CA VAL A 165 -4.81 -3.16 5.03
C VAL A 165 -5.92 -2.17 5.34
N ALA A 166 -7.14 -2.48 4.90
CA ALA A 166 -8.32 -1.73 5.31
C ALA A 166 -8.56 -1.95 6.81
N VAL A 167 -8.89 -0.86 7.52
CA VAL A 167 -9.33 -0.91 8.91
C VAL A 167 -10.58 -0.04 9.02
N ASP A 168 -11.63 -0.57 9.66
CA ASP A 168 -12.86 0.18 9.86
C ASP A 168 -12.61 1.55 10.50
N HIS A 169 -13.26 2.56 9.93
CA HIS A 169 -13.15 3.92 10.45
C HIS A 169 -13.65 3.99 11.91
N PRO A 170 -12.85 4.50 12.86
CA PRO A 170 -13.21 4.57 14.28
C PRO A 170 -14.58 5.17 14.54
N GLY A 171 -14.91 6.26 13.86
CA GLY A 171 -16.15 7.01 14.02
C GLY A 171 -17.38 6.34 13.41
N MET A 172 -17.21 5.28 12.62
CA MET A 172 -18.33 4.56 11.97
C MET A 172 -18.84 3.36 12.79
N ARG A 173 -18.25 3.09 13.96
CA ARG A 173 -18.88 2.20 14.94
C ARG A 173 -20.08 2.93 15.56
N VAL A 174 -21.19 2.96 14.83
CA VAL A 174 -22.49 3.25 15.40
C VAL A 174 -22.73 2.16 16.44
N ARG A 175 -22.77 2.53 17.74
CA ARG A 175 -23.52 1.71 18.69
C ARG A 175 -24.93 1.69 18.13
N PRO A 176 -25.50 0.55 17.73
CA PRO A 176 -26.92 0.53 17.42
C PRO A 176 -27.64 1.13 18.64
N GLU A 177 -28.55 2.08 18.44
CA GLU A 177 -29.53 2.37 19.48
C GLU A 177 -30.38 1.11 19.62
N VAL A 178 -29.98 0.24 20.55
CA VAL A 178 -30.65 -1.04 20.76
C VAL A 178 -31.97 -0.76 21.48
N PRO A 179 -33.13 -1.16 20.93
CA PRO A 179 -34.40 -1.15 21.67
C PRO A 179 -34.23 -1.96 22.97
N LYS A 180 -34.72 -1.41 24.09
CA LYS A 180 -34.43 -1.85 25.48
C LYS A 180 -34.79 -3.30 25.87
N GLN A 181 -35.15 -4.21 24.97
CA GLN A 181 -35.77 -5.50 25.34
C GLN A 181 -35.34 -6.71 24.48
N ALA A 182 -34.07 -7.06 24.46
CA ALA A 182 -33.65 -8.40 24.04
C ALA A 182 -32.78 -9.02 25.15
N GLU A 183 -33.33 -10.04 25.80
CA GLU A 183 -32.75 -10.75 26.96
C GLU A 183 -31.62 -11.72 26.57
N ASP A 184 -31.35 -11.89 25.29
CA ASP A 184 -30.34 -12.82 24.78
C ASP A 184 -29.18 -12.04 24.15
N ARG A 185 -28.14 -11.76 24.96
CA ARG A 185 -26.99 -10.95 24.55
C ARG A 185 -25.75 -11.79 24.30
N TRP A 186 -25.12 -11.59 23.14
CA TRP A 186 -23.65 -11.55 23.06
C TRP A 186 -23.20 -10.17 23.57
N GLU A 187 -22.72 -10.08 24.81
CA GLU A 187 -22.16 -8.83 25.31
C GLU A 187 -20.86 -8.50 24.54
N PRO A 188 -20.70 -7.31 23.96
CA PRO A 188 -19.42 -6.90 23.40
C PRO A 188 -18.41 -6.84 24.55
N VAL A 189 -17.47 -7.80 24.62
CA VAL A 189 -16.54 -7.97 25.74
C VAL A 189 -15.94 -6.62 26.17
N PRO A 190 -16.45 -6.00 27.25
CA PRO A 190 -15.97 -4.71 27.68
C PRO A 190 -14.52 -4.90 28.15
N ASN A 191 -13.61 -4.02 27.72
CA ASN A 191 -12.21 -4.02 28.13
C ASN A 191 -11.44 -5.33 27.86
N SER A 192 -11.78 -6.07 26.80
CA SER A 192 -10.89 -7.15 26.35
C SER A 192 -9.52 -6.57 25.97
N MET A 193 -8.45 -7.30 26.30
CA MET A 193 -7.08 -6.90 25.97
C MET A 193 -6.93 -6.62 24.46
N ILE A 194 -7.57 -7.43 23.61
CA ILE A 194 -7.59 -7.22 22.15
C ILE A 194 -8.23 -5.86 21.80
N SER A 195 -9.41 -5.55 22.35
CA SER A 195 -10.07 -4.27 22.06
C SER A 195 -9.30 -3.07 22.60
N LEU A 196 -8.60 -3.20 23.73
CA LEU A 196 -7.78 -2.12 24.30
C LEU A 196 -6.53 -1.90 23.45
N ILE A 197 -5.82 -2.95 23.05
CA ILE A 197 -4.65 -2.87 22.16
C ILE A 197 -5.02 -2.15 20.88
N THR A 198 -6.14 -2.53 20.22
CA THR A 198 -6.55 -1.87 18.97
C THR A 198 -6.85 -0.37 19.15
N ARG A 199 -7.52 0.02 20.24
CA ARG A 199 -7.90 1.42 20.51
C ARG A 199 -6.68 2.26 20.89
N VAL A 200 -5.83 1.75 21.78
CA VAL A 200 -4.62 2.43 22.24
C VAL A 200 -3.63 2.57 21.08
N ASN A 201 -3.41 1.51 20.28
CA ASN A 201 -2.56 1.58 19.09
C ASN A 201 -3.03 2.69 18.13
N ARG A 202 -4.34 2.81 17.90
CA ARG A 202 -4.90 3.87 17.06
C ARG A 202 -4.63 5.27 17.63
N LEU A 203 -4.84 5.46 18.93
CA LEU A 203 -4.60 6.74 19.61
C LEU A 203 -3.12 7.15 19.53
N LEU A 204 -2.22 6.24 19.88
CA LEU A 204 -0.77 6.49 19.86
C LEU A 204 -0.26 6.76 18.45
N LEU A 205 -0.72 5.99 17.44
CA LEU A 205 -0.38 6.24 16.04
C LEU A 205 -0.87 7.62 15.57
N GLN A 206 -2.07 8.05 15.97
CA GLN A 206 -2.57 9.38 15.62
C GLN A 206 -1.71 10.48 16.23
N LYS A 207 -1.46 10.42 17.55
CA LYS A 207 -0.63 11.41 18.25
C LYS A 207 0.79 11.48 17.67
N PHE A 208 1.36 10.32 17.34
CA PHE A 208 2.68 10.26 16.72
C PHE A 208 2.70 10.87 15.31
N GLU A 209 1.69 10.60 14.49
CA GLU A 209 1.56 11.22 13.16
C GLU A 209 1.37 12.74 13.25
N GLU A 210 0.64 13.25 14.24
CA GLU A 210 0.49 14.69 14.49
C GLU A 210 1.84 15.36 14.82
N GLN A 211 2.65 14.73 15.67
CA GLN A 211 4.00 15.21 15.99
C GLN A 211 4.94 15.12 14.77
N ARG A 212 4.90 14.00 14.04
CA ARG A 212 5.72 13.79 12.83
C ARG A 212 5.36 14.78 11.70
N ALA A 213 4.07 15.06 11.51
CA ALA A 213 3.59 16.01 10.51
C ALA A 213 4.00 17.46 10.82
N ALA A 214 4.13 17.82 12.10
CA ALA A 214 4.64 19.13 12.50
C ALA A 214 6.11 19.36 12.05
N GLU A 215 6.86 18.28 11.88
CA GLU A 215 8.31 18.27 11.59
C GLU A 215 8.67 18.13 10.10
N GLY A 216 7.71 17.87 9.21
CA GLY A 216 7.91 18.01 7.75
C GLY A 216 8.61 16.85 7.03
N GLY A 217 8.58 15.62 7.56
CA GLY A 217 9.22 14.46 6.92
C GLY A 217 8.27 13.55 6.12
N HIS A 218 8.70 13.08 4.94
CA HIS A 218 7.99 12.06 4.18
C HIS A 218 8.15 10.66 4.80
N ILE A 219 7.05 9.94 5.01
CA ILE A 219 7.04 8.62 5.66
C ILE A 219 7.87 7.57 4.90
N SER A 220 7.96 7.71 3.58
CA SER A 220 8.75 6.84 2.70
C SER A 220 10.24 6.97 2.95
N VAL A 221 10.74 8.19 3.17
CA VAL A 221 12.15 8.49 3.47
C VAL A 221 12.52 7.95 4.85
N THR A 222 11.70 8.19 5.87
CA THR A 222 11.96 7.68 7.22
C THR A 222 12.07 6.15 7.24
N ARG A 223 11.16 5.44 6.56
CA ARG A 223 11.21 3.96 6.48
C ARG A 223 12.42 3.44 5.72
N ALA A 224 12.75 4.04 4.58
CA ALA A 224 13.93 3.66 3.82
C ALA A 224 15.21 3.87 4.65
N MET A 225 15.29 4.96 5.39
CA MET A 225 16.41 5.26 6.29
C MET A 225 16.52 4.26 7.44
N ASP A 226 15.42 3.91 8.10
CA ASP A 226 15.44 2.90 9.17
C ASP A 226 15.90 1.53 8.65
N ALA A 227 15.36 1.09 7.52
CA ALA A 227 15.71 -0.19 6.92
C ALA A 227 17.19 -0.25 6.46
N LEU A 228 17.72 0.83 5.89
CA LEU A 228 19.14 0.96 5.53
C LEU A 228 20.06 0.92 6.76
N GLY A 229 19.60 1.47 7.88
CA GLY A 229 20.35 1.44 9.13
C GLY A 229 20.37 0.07 9.82
N GLU A 230 19.43 -0.82 9.50
CA GLU A 230 19.42 -2.22 9.94
C GLU A 230 20.15 -3.16 8.99
N THR A 231 20.07 -2.87 7.68
CA THR A 231 20.65 -3.72 6.63
C THR A 231 21.40 -2.82 5.65
N PRO A 232 22.69 -2.55 5.92
CA PRO A 232 23.52 -1.80 5.00
C PRO A 232 23.77 -2.61 3.72
N ASN A 233 24.11 -1.92 2.64
CA ASN A 233 24.44 -2.52 1.33
C ASN A 233 23.26 -3.32 0.75
N ILE A 234 22.08 -2.71 0.73
CA ILE A 234 20.84 -3.31 0.24
C ILE A 234 20.48 -2.75 -1.14
N THR A 235 19.99 -3.61 -2.03
CA THR A 235 19.50 -3.21 -3.35
C THR A 235 18.08 -2.64 -3.26
N VAL A 236 17.66 -1.85 -4.26
CA VAL A 236 16.31 -1.27 -4.32
C VAL A 236 15.21 -2.34 -4.19
N PRO A 237 15.24 -3.47 -4.93
CA PRO A 237 14.18 -4.48 -4.81
C PRO A 237 14.14 -5.13 -3.43
N ALA A 238 15.30 -5.37 -2.81
CA ALA A 238 15.38 -5.94 -1.46
C ALA A 238 14.87 -4.95 -0.40
N LEU A 239 15.18 -3.66 -0.55
CA LEU A 239 14.69 -2.60 0.32
C LEU A 239 13.18 -2.45 0.23
N ALA A 240 12.64 -2.35 -0.99
CA ALA A 240 11.19 -2.28 -1.23
C ALA A 240 10.45 -3.50 -0.64
N LYS A 241 11.08 -4.68 -0.71
CA LYS A 241 10.57 -5.90 -0.07
C LYS A 241 10.47 -5.73 1.44
N LYS A 242 11.56 -5.31 2.08
CA LYS A 242 11.70 -5.16 3.54
C LYS A 242 10.79 -4.07 4.11
N THR A 243 10.59 -2.96 3.40
CA THR A 243 9.79 -1.82 3.88
C THR A 243 8.30 -1.89 3.51
N PHE A 244 7.90 -2.93 2.78
CA PHE A 244 6.54 -3.05 2.22
C PHE A 244 6.15 -1.88 1.31
N GLN A 245 7.14 -1.34 0.56
CA GLN A 245 6.96 -0.22 -0.37
C GLN A 245 6.94 -0.68 -1.83
N GLY A 246 6.40 0.16 -2.71
CA GLY A 246 6.56 0.04 -4.15
C GLY A 246 8.01 0.28 -4.57
N ILE A 247 8.43 -0.34 -5.69
CA ILE A 247 9.80 -0.17 -6.22
C ILE A 247 10.06 1.30 -6.55
N ARG A 248 9.17 1.94 -7.32
CA ARG A 248 9.32 3.36 -7.71
C ARG A 248 9.31 4.29 -6.51
N ASP A 249 8.46 4.04 -5.52
CA ASP A 249 8.42 4.85 -4.28
C ASP A 249 9.71 4.69 -3.46
N THR A 250 10.32 3.51 -3.49
CA THR A 250 11.61 3.24 -2.86
C THR A 250 12.72 3.98 -3.61
N GLU A 251 12.71 4.00 -4.94
CA GLU A 251 13.68 4.75 -5.76
C GLU A 251 13.58 6.25 -5.54
N ASP A 252 12.36 6.80 -5.45
CA ASP A 252 12.14 8.21 -5.17
C ASP A 252 12.67 8.58 -3.77
N ALA A 253 12.35 7.77 -2.75
CA ALA A 253 12.83 7.98 -1.39
C ALA A 253 14.36 7.94 -1.31
N LEU A 254 15.00 6.97 -1.98
CA LEU A 254 16.46 6.89 -2.02
C LEU A 254 17.10 8.06 -2.77
N THR A 255 16.46 8.55 -3.83
CA THR A 255 16.96 9.72 -4.55
C THR A 255 16.86 10.98 -3.70
N GLU A 256 15.77 11.14 -2.97
CA GLU A 256 15.58 12.23 -2.01
C GLU A 256 16.65 12.16 -0.91
N MET A 257 16.87 10.99 -0.31
CA MET A 257 17.93 10.76 0.68
C MET A 257 19.32 11.11 0.14
N LYS A 258 19.64 10.75 -1.12
CA LYS A 258 20.90 11.12 -1.76
C LYS A 258 21.03 12.64 -1.91
N SER A 259 19.97 13.31 -2.33
CA SER A 259 19.97 14.78 -2.49
C SER A 259 20.17 15.52 -1.16
N MET A 260 19.70 14.93 -0.06
CA MET A 260 19.90 15.42 1.30
C MET A 260 21.23 14.98 1.93
N GLY A 261 22.06 14.19 1.23
CA GLY A 261 23.32 13.65 1.75
C GLY A 261 23.16 12.58 2.83
N LEU A 262 21.98 11.96 2.97
CA LEU A 262 21.66 10.96 4.00
C LEU A 262 22.05 9.54 3.59
N ALA A 263 22.11 9.26 2.28
CA ALA A 263 22.53 7.96 1.76
C ALA A 263 23.48 8.12 0.58
N VAL A 264 24.31 7.10 0.37
CA VAL A 264 25.19 6.95 -0.78
C VAL A 264 24.88 5.63 -1.50
N GLN A 265 25.08 5.64 -2.82
CA GLN A 265 24.93 4.47 -3.67
C GLN A 265 26.33 4.02 -4.14
N GLU A 266 26.63 2.74 -3.97
CA GLU A 266 27.86 2.11 -4.44
C GLU A 266 27.45 0.91 -5.30
N GLY A 267 27.59 1.02 -6.63
CA GLY A 267 27.03 0.03 -7.55
C GLY A 267 25.50 0.00 -7.50
N ASP A 268 24.92 -1.16 -7.22
CA ASP A 268 23.47 -1.39 -7.13
C ASP A 268 22.93 -1.35 -5.68
N VAL A 269 23.81 -1.14 -4.71
CA VAL A 269 23.46 -1.11 -3.28
C VAL A 269 23.51 0.29 -2.69
N PHE A 270 22.72 0.49 -1.64
CA PHE A 270 22.64 1.73 -0.88
C PHE A 270 23.07 1.51 0.57
N ARG A 271 23.67 2.54 1.16
CA ARG A 271 24.02 2.61 2.59
C ARG A 271 23.86 4.03 3.12
N LEU A 272 23.66 4.16 4.43
CA LEU A 272 23.61 5.48 5.07
C LEU A 272 24.99 6.15 5.09
N THR A 273 24.98 7.48 5.01
CA THR A 273 26.14 8.31 5.38
C THR A 273 26.16 8.54 6.88
N GLN A 274 27.20 9.19 7.42
CA GLN A 274 27.20 9.61 8.82
C GLN A 274 26.01 10.53 9.12
N ALA A 275 25.72 11.49 8.24
CA ALA A 275 24.54 12.36 8.36
C ALA A 275 23.22 11.57 8.35
N GLY A 276 23.13 10.49 7.56
CA GLY A 276 22.02 9.56 7.59
C GLY A 276 21.85 8.84 8.92
N HIS A 277 22.96 8.34 9.49
CA HIS A 277 22.96 7.73 10.83
C HIS A 277 22.56 8.73 11.92
N ASP A 278 23.08 9.95 11.88
CA ASP A 278 22.75 11.00 12.84
C ASP A 278 21.27 11.41 12.76
N SER A 279 20.74 11.54 11.54
CA SER A 279 19.32 11.82 11.28
C SER A 279 18.42 10.70 11.81
N ARG A 280 18.78 9.45 11.56
CA ARG A 280 18.07 8.27 12.08
C ARG A 280 18.08 8.24 13.61
N GLU A 281 19.23 8.47 14.24
CA GLU A 281 19.33 8.48 15.70
C GLU A 281 18.57 9.67 16.31
N ALA A 282 18.51 10.80 15.62
CA ALA A 282 17.66 11.91 16.03
C ALA A 282 16.16 11.52 16.00
N ILE A 283 15.69 10.83 14.95
CA ILE A 283 14.32 10.30 14.88
C ILE A 283 14.07 9.30 16.01
N ARG A 284 14.99 8.37 16.25
CA ARG A 284 14.87 7.38 17.32
C ARG A 284 14.76 8.04 18.70
N ARG A 285 15.62 9.01 19.00
CA ARG A 285 15.56 9.76 20.28
C ARG A 285 14.23 10.48 20.46
N ARG A 286 13.68 11.06 19.39
CA ARG A 286 12.34 11.68 19.43
C ARG A 286 11.24 10.66 19.69
N TRP A 287 11.32 9.47 19.08
CA TRP A 287 10.36 8.40 19.33
C TRP A 287 10.37 7.94 20.80
N LEU A 288 11.56 7.75 21.37
CA LEU A 288 11.71 7.39 22.79
C LEU A 288 11.23 8.51 23.72
N GLN A 289 11.44 9.78 23.35
CA GLN A 289 10.92 10.91 24.12
C GLN A 289 9.40 10.96 24.09
N PHE A 290 8.78 10.81 22.91
CA PHE A 290 7.32 10.75 22.78
C PHE A 290 6.72 9.61 23.61
N GLU A 291 7.32 8.41 23.55
CA GLU A 291 6.89 7.27 24.37
C GLU A 291 7.00 7.59 25.87
N ALA A 292 8.11 8.20 26.31
CA ALA A 292 8.29 8.59 27.71
C ALA A 292 7.28 9.64 28.18
N GLU A 293 6.92 10.60 27.32
CA GLU A 293 5.90 11.62 27.60
C GLU A 293 4.50 11.00 27.71
N GLU A 294 4.11 10.15 26.76
CA GLU A 294 2.80 9.49 26.73
C GLU A 294 2.60 8.48 27.87
N LEU A 295 3.69 7.88 28.38
CA LEU A 295 3.66 6.91 29.46
C LEU A 295 4.09 7.51 30.82
N SER A 296 4.25 8.83 30.90
CA SER A 296 4.80 9.53 32.09
C SER A 296 3.98 9.32 33.37
N ASP A 297 2.67 9.09 33.25
CA ASP A 297 1.76 8.83 34.38
C ASP A 297 1.76 7.35 34.84
N LEU A 298 2.49 6.46 34.15
CA LEU A 298 2.55 5.04 34.47
C LEU A 298 3.83 4.67 35.22
N SER A 299 3.72 3.71 36.15
CA SER A 299 4.91 3.19 36.82
C SER A 299 5.77 2.34 35.88
N GLN A 300 7.08 2.34 36.10
CA GLN A 300 8.03 1.50 35.36
C GLN A 300 7.66 0.01 35.39
N LYS A 301 7.09 -0.46 36.50
CA LYS A 301 6.59 -1.83 36.63
C LYS A 301 5.41 -2.10 35.68
N GLN A 302 4.43 -1.21 35.61
CA GLN A 302 3.28 -1.38 34.70
C GLN A 302 3.72 -1.41 33.23
N ILE A 303 4.69 -0.57 32.85
CA ILE A 303 5.25 -0.54 31.50
C ILE A 303 5.98 -1.86 31.20
N ALA A 304 6.87 -2.29 32.10
CA ALA A 304 7.64 -3.53 31.93
C ALA A 304 6.73 -4.77 31.83
N ASP A 305 5.74 -4.90 32.73
CA ASP A 305 4.77 -6.00 32.71
C ASP A 305 3.98 -6.02 31.39
N THR A 306 3.60 -4.84 30.87
CA THR A 306 2.87 -4.74 29.59
C THR A 306 3.73 -5.14 28.40
N ILE A 307 5.00 -4.70 28.36
CA ILE A 307 5.95 -5.06 27.32
C ILE A 307 6.18 -6.58 27.29
N ASP A 308 6.33 -7.20 28.45
CA ASP A 308 6.52 -8.65 28.57
C ASP A 308 5.32 -9.41 27.97
N VAL A 309 4.09 -9.06 28.38
CA VAL A 309 2.86 -9.65 27.84
C VAL A 309 2.78 -9.51 26.31
N LEU A 310 3.00 -8.31 25.78
CA LEU A 310 2.93 -8.07 24.33
C LEU A 310 4.03 -8.83 23.56
N SER A 311 5.23 -8.92 24.12
CA SER A 311 6.36 -9.63 23.52
C SER A 311 6.11 -11.14 23.44
N GLN A 312 5.57 -11.72 24.51
CA GLN A 312 5.18 -13.14 24.52
C GLN A 312 4.05 -13.46 23.54
N LEU A 313 3.11 -12.53 23.32
CA LEU A 313 2.07 -12.69 22.31
C LEU A 313 2.65 -12.62 20.89
N TRP A 314 3.58 -11.71 20.64
CA TRP A 314 4.25 -11.57 19.34
C TRP A 314 5.10 -12.80 18.99
N ALA A 315 5.80 -13.39 19.96
CA ALA A 315 6.67 -14.55 19.75
C ALA A 315 5.93 -15.84 19.33
N ARG A 316 4.60 -15.85 19.36
CA ARG A 316 3.76 -16.99 18.93
C ARG A 316 3.42 -16.97 17.44
N LYS A 317 3.89 -15.97 16.69
CA LYS A 317 3.69 -15.84 15.23
C LYS A 317 4.55 -16.79 14.41
#